data_AF-A0A3N4A4H7-F1
#
_entry.id   AF-A0A3N4A4H7-F1
#
_cell.length_a   1.000
_cell.length_b   1.000
_cell.length_c   1.000
_cell.angle_alpha   90.00
_cell.angle_beta   90.00
_cell.angle_gamma   90.00
#
_symmetry.space_group_name_H-M   'P 1'
#
loop_
_entity.id
_entity.type
_entity.pdbx_description
1 polymer ?
#
loop_
_entity_poly.entity_id
_entity_poly.type
_entity_poly.pdbx_seq_one_letter_code
_entity_poly.pdbx_strand_id
1 'polypeptide(L)'
;MLQGFKDFIMKGNVVDLAVAVIMGGAFAPVITTLVDSIIMPLISGLIGFPSFDQFLAFQVGDGENYVRFGAWLTVIINFLIIAAALYFVVVMPMNKMIEARNKRLGIAPDEEEVEPDVALLTEIRDLLAGGGTPKPGSAADKDPNA
;
A
#
# COMPACT_ATOMS: atom_id res chain seq x y z
N MET A 1 -18.88 -12.61 29.66
CA MET A 1 -17.61 -12.63 28.88
C MET A 1 -17.86 -12.49 27.39
N LEU A 2 -18.72 -13.30 26.77
CA LEU A 2 -19.09 -13.18 25.34
C LEU A 2 -19.69 -11.81 24.96
N GLN A 3 -20.53 -11.20 25.82
CA GLN A 3 -21.07 -9.85 25.60
C GLN A 3 -19.96 -8.79 25.58
N GLY A 4 -19.08 -8.76 26.59
CA GLY A 4 -17.96 -7.82 26.65
C GLY A 4 -16.91 -8.01 25.56
N PHE A 5 -16.74 -9.25 25.07
CA PHE A 5 -15.90 -9.52 23.90
C PHE A 5 -16.52 -8.98 22.61
N LYS A 6 -17.84 -9.17 22.42
CA LYS A 6 -18.58 -8.55 21.32
C LYS A 6 -18.49 -7.03 21.37
N ASP A 7 -18.69 -6.42 22.54
CA ASP A 7 -18.61 -4.96 22.72
C ASP A 7 -17.18 -4.42 22.50
N PHE A 8 -16.16 -5.23 22.76
CA PHE A 8 -14.77 -4.91 22.46
C PHE A 8 -14.46 -4.95 20.96
N ILE A 9 -14.91 -6.00 20.25
CA ILE A 9 -14.73 -6.12 18.79
C ILE A 9 -15.58 -5.08 18.06
N MET A 10 -16.78 -4.75 18.54
CA MET A 10 -17.65 -3.74 17.92
C MET A 10 -17.08 -2.32 17.99
N LYS A 11 -15.95 -2.10 18.67
CA LYS A 11 -15.15 -0.87 18.50
C LYS A 11 -14.54 -0.92 17.09
N GLY A 12 -15.09 -0.13 16.16
CA GLY A 12 -14.73 -0.15 14.73
C GLY A 12 -13.22 -0.18 14.45
N ASN A 13 -12.44 0.62 15.20
CA ASN A 13 -10.98 0.66 15.07
C ASN A 13 -10.26 -0.69 15.28
N VAL A 14 -10.84 -1.62 16.05
CA VAL A 14 -10.24 -2.95 16.30
C VAL A 14 -10.47 -3.90 15.13
N VAL A 15 -11.65 -3.83 14.50
CA VAL A 15 -11.99 -4.69 13.35
C VAL A 15 -11.16 -4.29 12.14
N ASP A 16 -11.08 -2.99 11.83
CA ASP A 16 -10.32 -2.50 10.68
C ASP A 16 -8.83 -2.82 10.81
N LEU A 17 -8.27 -2.65 12.02
CA LEU A 17 -6.90 -3.06 12.33
C LEU A 17 -6.71 -4.57 12.16
N ALA A 18 -7.64 -5.39 12.66
CA ALA A 18 -7.55 -6.84 12.56
C ALA A 18 -7.59 -7.30 11.09
N VAL A 19 -8.47 -6.72 10.27
CA VAL A 19 -8.54 -7.01 8.84
C VAL A 19 -7.24 -6.59 8.15
N ALA A 20 -6.72 -5.39 8.43
CA ALA A 20 -5.47 -4.92 7.84
C ALA A 20 -4.28 -5.85 8.13
N VAL A 21 -4.14 -6.31 9.39
CA VAL A 21 -3.06 -7.22 9.80
C VAL A 21 -3.20 -8.59 9.12
N ILE A 22 -4.40 -9.16 9.09
CA ILE A 22 -4.66 -10.47 8.46
C ILE A 22 -4.41 -10.40 6.95
N MET A 23 -4.94 -9.37 6.29
CA MET A 23 -4.76 -9.18 4.84
C MET A 23 -3.30 -8.90 4.49
N GLY A 24 -2.59 -8.09 5.28
CA GLY A 24 -1.17 -7.83 5.10
C GLY A 24 -0.32 -9.10 5.24
N GLY A 25 -0.59 -9.92 6.27
CA GLY A 25 0.10 -11.19 6.47
C GLY A 25 -0.21 -12.24 5.39
N ALA A 26 -1.43 -12.25 4.85
CA ALA A 26 -1.85 -13.18 3.82
C ALA A 26 -1.29 -12.84 2.43
N PHE A 27 -0.92 -11.58 2.18
CA PHE A 27 -0.50 -11.13 0.86
C PHE A 27 0.93 -11.53 0.50
N ALA A 28 1.85 -11.50 1.47
CA ALA A 28 3.26 -11.81 1.23
C ALA A 28 3.46 -13.20 0.59
N PRO A 29 2.86 -14.31 1.11
CA PRO A 29 3.00 -15.63 0.49
C PRO A 29 2.46 -15.71 -0.95
N VAL A 30 1.41 -14.96 -1.29
CA VAL A 30 0.84 -14.94 -2.65
C VAL A 30 1.85 -14.39 -3.64
N ILE A 31 2.49 -13.27 -3.29
CA ILE A 31 3.50 -12.65 -4.16
C ILE A 31 4.78 -13.49 -4.20
N THR A 32 5.24 -14.00 -3.05
CA THR A 32 6.40 -14.91 -3.01
C THR A 32 6.17 -16.13 -3.90
N THR A 33 5.00 -16.76 -3.84
CA THR A 33 4.67 -17.91 -4.70
C THR A 33 4.64 -17.54 -6.17
N LEU A 34 4.05 -16.38 -6.53
CA LEU A 34 4.05 -15.87 -7.91
C LEU A 34 5.47 -15.68 -8.43
N VAL A 35 6.35 -15.10 -7.62
CA VAL A 35 7.72 -14.82 -8.01
C VAL A 35 8.52 -16.11 -8.11
N ASP A 36 8.53 -16.93 -7.06
CA ASP A 36 9.34 -18.15 -6.99
C ASP A 36 8.85 -19.22 -7.98
N SER A 37 7.55 -19.32 -8.25
CA SER A 37 6.99 -20.38 -9.10
C SER A 37 6.83 -19.98 -10.58
N ILE A 38 6.76 -18.68 -10.89
CA ILE A 38 6.51 -18.21 -12.26
C ILE A 38 7.66 -17.32 -12.75
N ILE A 39 7.99 -16.27 -12.01
CA ILE A 39 8.97 -15.28 -12.47
C ILE A 39 10.41 -15.84 -12.44
N MET A 40 10.82 -16.45 -11.34
CA MET A 40 12.17 -17.02 -11.18
C MET A 40 12.47 -18.14 -12.18
N PRO A 41 11.57 -19.10 -12.47
CA PRO A 41 11.78 -20.09 -13.53
C PRO A 41 11.93 -19.47 -14.91
N LEU A 42 11.18 -18.42 -15.24
CA LEU A 42 11.31 -17.71 -16.51
C LEU A 42 12.64 -16.95 -16.61
N ILE A 43 13.06 -16.28 -15.53
CA ILE A 43 14.33 -15.56 -15.46
C ILE A 43 15.51 -16.54 -15.53
N SER A 44 15.48 -17.62 -14.74
CA SER A 44 16.53 -18.65 -14.73
C SER A 44 16.62 -19.42 -16.05
N GLY A 45 15.49 -19.64 -16.74
CA GLY A 45 15.49 -20.22 -18.09
C GLY A 45 16.13 -19.31 -19.14
N LEU A 46 16.10 -17.98 -18.96
CA LEU A 46 16.71 -17.01 -19.87
C LEU A 46 18.17 -16.71 -19.54
N ILE A 47 18.51 -16.60 -18.25
CA ILE A 47 19.83 -16.17 -17.76
C ILE A 47 20.73 -17.36 -17.40
N GLY A 48 20.15 -18.55 -17.19
CA GLY A 48 20.89 -19.79 -16.92
C GLY A 48 21.37 -19.97 -15.48
N PHE A 49 21.18 -18.97 -14.61
CA PHE A 49 21.60 -19.02 -13.20
C PHE A 49 20.42 -18.78 -12.26
N PRO A 50 20.01 -19.78 -11.45
CA PRO A 50 18.91 -19.64 -10.50
C PRO A 50 19.29 -18.88 -9.22
N SER A 51 20.59 -18.84 -8.87
CA SER A 51 21.09 -18.08 -7.73
C SER A 51 22.56 -17.71 -7.90
N PHE A 52 23.01 -16.70 -7.16
CA PHE A 52 24.41 -16.28 -7.08
C PHE A 52 25.10 -16.89 -5.85
N ASP A 53 24.56 -17.94 -5.24
CA ASP A 53 24.99 -18.43 -3.92
C ASP A 53 26.46 -18.88 -3.86
N GLN A 54 26.99 -19.31 -5.01
CA GLN A 54 28.38 -19.75 -5.17
C GLN A 54 29.33 -18.59 -5.52
N PHE A 55 28.81 -17.40 -5.81
CA PHE A 55 29.61 -16.22 -6.06
C PHE A 55 30.34 -15.80 -4.77
N LEU A 56 31.68 -15.72 -4.81
CA LEU A 56 32.51 -15.37 -3.65
C LEU A 56 32.23 -16.23 -2.40
N ALA A 57 32.03 -17.54 -2.59
CA ALA A 57 32.02 -18.49 -1.50
C ALA A 57 33.46 -18.91 -1.17
N PHE A 58 33.96 -18.55 0.01
CA PHE A 58 35.29 -18.96 0.48
C PHE A 58 35.19 -19.62 1.85
N GLN A 59 35.94 -20.70 2.02
CA GLN A 59 36.07 -21.40 3.29
C GLN A 59 36.95 -20.57 4.22
N VAL A 60 36.49 -20.33 5.45
CA VAL A 60 37.26 -19.58 6.46
C VAL A 60 37.58 -20.53 7.61
N GLY A 61 38.86 -20.88 7.73
CA GLY A 61 39.38 -21.78 8.77
C GLY A 61 39.24 -23.28 8.44
N ASP A 62 39.49 -24.13 9.44
CA ASP A 62 39.29 -25.59 9.36
C ASP A 62 37.86 -25.96 9.78
N GLY A 63 37.12 -26.65 8.91
CA GLY A 63 35.73 -27.11 9.13
C GLY A 63 34.74 -26.68 8.03
N GLU A 64 33.44 -26.91 8.25
CA GLU A 64 32.37 -26.56 7.28
C GLU A 64 31.94 -25.06 7.33
N ASN A 65 32.83 -24.17 7.73
CA ASN A 65 32.54 -22.74 7.82
C ASN A 65 32.81 -22.04 6.48
N TYR A 66 31.75 -21.77 5.73
CA TYR A 66 31.79 -21.06 4.45
C TYR A 66 31.22 -19.65 4.61
N VAL A 67 32.00 -18.63 4.25
CA VAL A 67 31.46 -17.28 4.02
C VAL A 67 30.91 -17.23 2.61
N ARG A 68 29.59 -17.14 2.49
CA ARG A 68 28.87 -17.15 1.20
C ARG A 68 28.29 -15.76 0.93
N PHE A 69 29.13 -14.85 0.48
CA PHE A 69 28.69 -13.49 0.12
C PHE A 69 27.64 -13.52 -1.01
N GLY A 70 27.78 -14.47 -1.93
CA GLY A 70 26.83 -14.72 -3.01
C GLY A 70 25.41 -15.03 -2.53
N ALA A 71 25.25 -15.73 -1.40
CA ALA A 71 23.93 -16.05 -0.88
C ALA A 71 23.18 -14.81 -0.37
N TRP A 72 23.91 -13.88 0.25
CA TRP A 72 23.34 -12.58 0.65
C TRP A 72 22.94 -11.74 -0.58
N LEU A 73 23.78 -11.74 -1.61
CA LEU A 73 23.47 -11.06 -2.88
C LEU A 73 22.24 -11.66 -3.57
N THR A 74 22.10 -12.99 -3.58
CA THR A 74 20.90 -13.68 -4.08
C THR A 74 19.65 -13.18 -3.39
N VAL A 75 19.66 -13.04 -2.07
CA VAL A 75 18.49 -12.56 -1.29
C VAL A 75 18.12 -11.12 -1.68
N ILE A 76 19.11 -10.24 -1.88
CA ILE A 76 18.85 -8.86 -2.33
C ILE A 76 18.22 -8.84 -3.72
N ILE A 77 18.78 -9.60 -4.66
CA ILE A 77 18.27 -9.66 -6.03
C ILE A 77 16.85 -10.22 -6.03
N ASN A 78 16.58 -11.29 -5.27
CA ASN A 78 15.24 -11.84 -5.13
C ASN A 78 14.27 -10.81 -4.55
N PHE A 79 14.67 -10.09 -3.49
CA PHE A 79 13.86 -9.01 -2.94
C PHE A 79 13.51 -7.92 -3.97
N LEU A 80 14.47 -7.51 -4.80
CA LEU A 80 14.23 -6.54 -5.87
C LEU A 80 13.25 -7.08 -6.92
N ILE A 81 13.35 -8.37 -7.28
CA ILE A 81 12.41 -9.02 -8.21
C ILE A 81 11.00 -9.06 -7.60
N ILE A 82 10.86 -9.42 -6.33
CA ILE A 82 9.58 -9.42 -5.61
C ILE A 82 8.98 -8.02 -5.57
N ALA A 83 9.77 -7.01 -5.22
CA ALA A 83 9.34 -5.62 -5.18
C ALA A 83 8.87 -5.13 -6.57
N ALA A 84 9.62 -5.47 -7.62
CA ALA A 84 9.25 -5.16 -8.99
C ALA A 84 7.94 -5.86 -9.38
N ALA A 85 7.79 -7.15 -9.09
CA ALA A 85 6.57 -7.90 -9.38
C ALA A 85 5.36 -7.30 -8.65
N LEU A 86 5.48 -6.98 -7.37
CA LEU A 86 4.42 -6.31 -6.59
C LEU A 86 4.04 -4.96 -7.22
N TYR A 87 5.03 -4.17 -7.61
CA TYR A 87 4.78 -2.88 -8.23
C TYR A 87 4.06 -3.02 -9.58
N PHE A 88 4.54 -3.86 -10.48
CA PHE A 88 3.99 -4.00 -11.83
C PHE A 88 2.65 -4.75 -11.88
N VAL A 89 2.46 -5.76 -11.03
CA VAL A 89 1.25 -6.62 -11.06
C VAL A 89 0.11 -6.04 -10.21
N VAL A 90 0.43 -5.28 -9.15
CA VAL A 90 -0.56 -4.86 -8.15
C VAL A 90 -0.68 -3.35 -8.11
N VAL A 91 0.42 -2.65 -7.79
CA VAL A 91 0.40 -1.20 -7.53
C VAL A 91 0.09 -0.42 -8.81
N MET A 92 0.78 -0.72 -9.91
CA MET A 92 0.60 -0.05 -11.19
C MET A 92 -0.84 -0.15 -11.75
N PRO A 93 -1.45 -1.35 -11.86
CA PRO A 93 -2.84 -1.44 -12.35
C PRO A 93 -3.83 -0.83 -11.38
N MET A 94 -3.62 -0.96 -10.07
CA MET A 94 -4.48 -0.34 -9.08
C MET A 94 -4.44 1.20 -9.19
N ASN A 95 -3.25 1.78 -9.27
CA ASN A 95 -3.08 3.23 -9.48
C ASN A 95 -3.74 3.68 -10.79
N LYS A 96 -3.55 2.94 -11.88
CA LYS A 96 -4.17 3.24 -13.18
C LYS A 96 -5.70 3.15 -13.15
N MET A 97 -6.25 2.18 -12.43
CA MET A 97 -7.70 2.04 -12.24
C MET A 97 -8.28 3.18 -11.40
N ILE A 98 -7.58 3.57 -10.33
CA ILE A 98 -7.97 4.70 -9.49
C ILE A 98 -7.93 6.00 -10.31
N GLU A 99 -6.86 6.24 -11.07
CA GLU A 99 -6.74 7.39 -11.95
C GLU A 99 -7.85 7.42 -13.02
N ALA A 100 -8.13 6.27 -13.65
CA ALA A 100 -9.20 6.15 -14.64
C ALA A 100 -10.60 6.38 -14.04
N ARG A 101 -10.83 5.93 -12.80
CA ARG A 101 -12.06 6.19 -12.04
C ARG A 101 -12.19 7.67 -11.73
N ASN A 102 -11.14 8.30 -11.21
CA ASN A 102 -11.13 9.71 -10.84
C ASN A 102 -11.37 10.61 -12.08
N LYS A 103 -10.75 10.27 -13.21
CA LYS A 103 -10.98 10.95 -14.50
C LYS A 103 -12.43 10.84 -15.00
N ARG A 104 -13.09 9.70 -14.77
CA ARG A 104 -14.52 9.51 -15.13
C ARG A 104 -15.47 10.30 -14.23
N LEU A 105 -15.08 10.53 -12.98
CA LEU A 105 -15.87 11.25 -11.99
C LEU A 105 -15.56 12.76 -11.97
N GLY A 106 -14.63 13.24 -12.81
CA GLY A 106 -14.22 14.65 -12.83
C GLY A 106 -13.47 15.09 -11.57
N ILE A 107 -13.01 14.14 -10.77
CA ILE A 107 -12.21 14.38 -9.56
C ILE A 107 -10.79 14.68 -10.03
N ALA A 108 -10.35 15.92 -9.87
CA ALA A 108 -8.97 16.30 -10.15
C ALA A 108 -8.01 15.49 -9.24
N PRO A 109 -6.83 15.08 -9.73
CA PRO A 109 -5.82 14.54 -8.84
C PRO A 109 -5.47 15.63 -7.82
N ASP A 110 -5.58 15.30 -6.54
CA ASP A 110 -5.29 16.15 -5.37
C ASP A 110 -6.37 17.15 -4.94
N GLU A 111 -7.60 16.67 -4.79
CA GLU A 111 -8.33 17.01 -3.57
C GLU A 111 -8.29 15.76 -2.69
N GLU A 112 -7.31 15.68 -1.77
CA GLU A 112 -7.50 14.86 -0.57
C GLU A 112 -8.90 15.23 -0.07
N GLU A 113 -9.84 14.29 -0.04
CA GLU A 113 -11.17 14.52 0.54
C GLU A 113 -10.90 15.00 1.95
N VAL A 114 -10.96 16.32 2.14
CA VAL A 114 -10.67 16.94 3.42
C VAL A 114 -11.67 16.31 4.36
N GLU A 115 -11.17 15.55 5.35
CA GLU A 115 -12.05 14.88 6.30
C GLU A 115 -13.07 15.92 6.79
N PRO A 116 -14.35 15.57 6.92
CA PRO A 116 -15.39 16.55 7.25
C PRO A 116 -15.04 17.35 8.51
N ASP A 117 -14.32 16.74 9.45
CA ASP A 117 -13.78 17.40 10.63
C ASP A 117 -12.71 18.44 10.29
N VAL A 118 -11.78 18.14 9.37
CA VAL A 118 -10.76 19.09 8.90
C VAL A 118 -11.41 20.24 8.10
N ALA A 119 -12.47 19.97 7.34
CA ALA A 119 -13.25 20.98 6.65
C ALA A 119 -13.94 21.93 7.65
N LEU A 120 -14.63 21.37 8.65
CA LEU A 120 -15.26 22.12 9.74
C LEU A 120 -14.24 22.92 10.55
N LEU A 121 -13.07 22.36 10.86
CA LEU A 121 -12.01 23.07 11.57
C LEU A 121 -11.42 24.21 10.74
N THR A 122 -11.35 24.05 9.41
CA THR A 122 -10.95 25.11 8.49
C THR A 122 -11.97 26.24 8.49
N GLU A 123 -13.28 25.91 8.43
CA GLU A 123 -14.36 26.88 8.56
C GLU A 123 -14.31 27.61 9.91
N ILE A 124 -14.14 26.88 11.02
CA ILE A 124 -14.03 27.47 12.37
C ILE A 124 -12.81 28.39 12.46
N ARG A 125 -11.65 27.96 11.92
CA ARG A 125 -10.43 28.79 11.86
C ARG A 125 -10.69 30.08 11.12
N ASP A 126 -11.35 30.01 9.96
CA ASP A 126 -11.60 31.17 9.11
C ASP A 126 -12.61 32.13 9.76
N LEU A 127 -13.65 31.59 10.42
CA LEU A 127 -14.60 32.36 11.22
C LEU A 127 -13.94 33.04 12.43
N LEU A 128 -12.93 32.41 13.03
CA LEU A 128 -12.19 32.95 14.19
C LEU A 128 -11.07 33.91 13.79
N ALA A 129 -10.42 33.68 12.64
CA ALA A 129 -9.35 34.53 12.10
C ALA A 129 -9.89 35.83 11.48
N GLY A 130 -11.16 35.85 11.05
CA GLY A 130 -11.81 37.02 10.50
C GLY A 130 -13.29 37.03 10.81
N GLY A 131 -13.68 37.63 11.94
CA GLY A 131 -15.07 37.87 12.26
C GLY A 131 -15.78 38.68 11.17
N GLY A 132 -16.60 38.00 10.36
CA GLY A 132 -17.65 38.58 9.53
C GLY A 132 -17.23 39.15 8.17
N THR A 133 -16.98 38.29 7.18
CA THR A 133 -17.51 38.54 5.81
C THR A 133 -17.82 37.20 5.13
N PRO A 134 -19.08 36.95 4.70
CA PRO A 134 -19.42 35.75 3.95
C PRO A 134 -18.82 35.84 2.55
N LYS A 135 -18.04 34.83 2.15
CA LYS A 135 -17.57 34.71 0.77
C LYS A 135 -18.75 34.29 -0.11
N PRO A 136 -19.03 35.00 -1.22
CA PRO A 136 -20.19 34.73 -2.06
C PRO A 136 -19.97 33.44 -2.84
N GLY A 137 -20.71 32.40 -2.45
CA GLY A 137 -20.71 31.08 -3.10
C GLY A 137 -21.87 30.18 -2.70
N SER A 138 -22.60 30.50 -1.62
CA SER A 138 -23.72 29.69 -1.12
C SER A 138 -25.06 30.44 -1.22
N ALA A 139 -25.43 30.82 -2.44
CA ALA A 139 -26.80 31.24 -2.76
C ALA A 139 -27.08 30.97 -4.23
N ALA A 140 -26.93 29.72 -4.66
CA ALA A 140 -27.57 29.23 -5.87
C ALA A 140 -28.85 28.51 -5.47
N ASP A 141 -29.95 29.27 -5.56
CA ASP A 141 -31.21 28.82 -6.15
C ASP A 141 -31.97 27.69 -5.44
N LYS A 142 -33.04 28.08 -4.72
CA LYS A 142 -34.41 27.57 -4.90
C LYS A 142 -35.36 28.20 -3.88
N ASP A 143 -36.01 29.28 -4.28
CA ASP A 143 -37.31 29.65 -3.73
C ASP A 143 -38.40 28.93 -4.54
N PRO A 144 -39.23 28.04 -3.93
CA PRO A 144 -40.30 27.34 -4.64
C PRO A 144 -41.64 28.09 -4.67
N ASN A 145 -41.70 29.41 -4.40
CA ASN A 145 -42.99 30.08 -4.22
C ASN A 145 -43.03 31.55 -4.69
N ALA A 146 -42.70 31.77 -5.96
CA ALA A 146 -43.06 32.96 -6.73
C ALA A 146 -43.85 32.56 -7.98
#